data_AF-A0A496B5T8-F1
#
_entry.id   AF-A0A496B5T8-F1
#
_cell.length_a   1.000
_cell.length_b   1.000
_cell.length_c   1.000
_cell.angle_alpha   90.00
_cell.angle_beta   90.00
_cell.angle_gamma   90.00
#
_symmetry.space_group_name_H-M   'P 1'
#
loop_
_entity.id
_entity.type
_entity.pdbx_description
1 polymer ?
#
loop_
_entity_poly.entity_id
_entity_poly.type
_entity_poly.pdbx_seq_one_letter_code
_entity_poly.pdbx_strand_id
1 'polypeptide(L)'
;MKLTLEQIQLTTDDLADVAARHVSSQEIYSPTAPKAPSAQFGWRDRWWLNQTAAAAVAIHYWFFASEDEACTAADEGRFRLSAQTVPKPGGRDSIYQPPANNKHGLGTMVWQADANFLFVQDTVVILVAETGGKVSADTTLQIAQKIFSKIQGA
;
A
#
# COMPACT_ATOMS: atom_id res chain seq x y z
N MET A 1 -20.18 -2.96 2.51
CA MET A 1 -20.19 -1.89 1.49
C MET A 1 -19.29 -2.32 0.33
N LYS A 2 -19.64 -2.06 -0.94
CA LYS A 2 -18.77 -2.42 -2.06
C LYS A 2 -17.96 -1.19 -2.49
N LEU A 3 -16.76 -1.05 -1.93
CA LEU A 3 -15.80 -0.01 -2.31
C LEU A 3 -15.34 -0.24 -3.75
N THR A 4 -15.18 0.83 -4.53
CA THR A 4 -14.54 0.79 -5.86
C THR A 4 -13.21 1.54 -5.86
N LEU A 5 -12.37 1.28 -6.86
CA LEU A 5 -11.09 1.97 -7.01
C LEU A 5 -11.30 3.48 -7.14
N GLU A 6 -12.25 3.92 -7.95
CA GLU A 6 -12.50 5.34 -8.23
C GLU A 6 -12.88 6.14 -6.97
N GLN A 7 -13.50 5.49 -5.98
CA GLN A 7 -13.85 6.15 -4.71
C GLN A 7 -12.62 6.44 -3.84
N ILE A 8 -11.62 5.56 -3.87
CA ILE A 8 -10.49 5.57 -2.92
C ILE A 8 -9.16 5.97 -3.55
N GLN A 9 -9.08 5.94 -4.88
CA GLN A 9 -7.89 6.32 -5.63
C GLN A 9 -7.60 7.80 -5.40
N LEU A 10 -6.33 8.12 -5.14
CA LEU A 10 -5.92 9.52 -4.99
C LEU A 10 -5.84 10.22 -6.33
N THR A 11 -6.21 11.48 -6.34
CA THR A 11 -6.10 12.40 -7.46
C THR A 11 -4.92 13.35 -7.25
N THR A 12 -4.60 14.17 -8.26
CA THR A 12 -3.61 15.24 -8.12
C THR A 12 -4.00 16.24 -7.03
N ASP A 13 -5.30 16.51 -6.87
CA ASP A 13 -5.81 17.47 -5.89
C ASP A 13 -5.66 16.93 -4.47
N ASP A 14 -5.85 15.62 -4.28
CA ASP A 14 -5.62 14.95 -2.99
C ASP A 14 -4.14 15.07 -2.54
N LEU A 15 -3.20 15.25 -3.48
CA LEU A 15 -1.76 15.29 -3.24
C LEU A 15 -1.11 16.64 -3.61
N ALA A 16 -1.91 17.71 -3.66
CA ALA A 16 -1.44 19.04 -4.02
C ALA A 16 -0.40 19.61 -3.04
N ASP A 17 -0.52 19.27 -1.76
CA ASP A 17 0.39 19.65 -0.66
C ASP A 17 1.81 19.09 -0.80
N VAL A 18 1.97 17.99 -1.53
CA VAL A 18 3.27 17.36 -1.82
C VAL A 18 3.69 17.55 -3.28
N ALA A 19 3.03 18.48 -3.99
CA ALA A 19 3.25 18.79 -5.41
C ALA A 19 3.40 17.53 -6.27
N ALA A 20 2.50 16.57 -6.06
CA ALA A 20 2.59 15.28 -6.70
C ALA A 20 2.24 15.31 -8.18
N ARG A 21 2.91 14.46 -8.95
CA ARG A 21 2.62 14.18 -10.35
C ARG A 21 2.34 12.68 -10.50
N HIS A 22 1.19 12.34 -11.06
CA HIS A 22 0.88 10.97 -11.45
C HIS A 22 1.76 10.53 -12.62
N VAL A 23 2.34 9.34 -12.51
CA VAL A 23 3.32 8.82 -13.47
C VAL A 23 2.73 7.68 -14.30
N SER A 24 2.04 6.75 -13.64
CA SER A 24 1.47 5.58 -14.28
C SER A 24 0.45 4.90 -13.40
N SER A 25 -0.54 4.28 -14.01
CA SER A 25 -1.48 3.33 -13.41
C SER A 25 -1.37 1.97 -14.07
N GLN A 26 -1.48 0.89 -13.30
CA GLN A 26 -1.41 -0.46 -13.84
C GLN A 26 -2.20 -1.45 -12.98
N GLU A 27 -2.93 -2.36 -13.62
CA GLU A 27 -3.53 -3.53 -12.97
C GLU A 27 -2.47 -4.50 -12.46
N ILE A 28 -2.67 -5.05 -11.26
CA ILE A 28 -1.77 -6.00 -10.62
C ILE A 28 -2.54 -7.17 -10.02
N TYR A 29 -1.94 -8.35 -10.05
CA TYR A 29 -2.66 -9.58 -9.73
C TYR A 29 -2.84 -9.86 -8.23
N SER A 30 -1.84 -9.61 -7.37
CA SER A 30 -1.92 -10.02 -5.95
C SER A 30 -0.90 -9.32 -5.04
N PRO A 31 -1.22 -9.10 -3.74
CA PRO A 31 -0.21 -8.80 -2.73
C PRO A 31 0.63 -10.04 -2.40
N THR A 32 0.13 -11.25 -2.63
CA THR A 32 0.82 -12.52 -2.40
C THR A 32 1.06 -13.23 -3.73
N ALA A 33 2.29 -13.31 -4.23
CA ALA A 33 2.61 -14.11 -5.42
C ALA A 33 3.92 -14.88 -5.15
N PRO A 34 3.97 -16.20 -5.45
CA PRO A 34 3.52 -16.79 -6.71
C PRO A 34 2.34 -17.79 -6.66
N LYS A 35 1.55 -17.86 -5.57
CA LYS A 35 0.28 -18.62 -5.57
C LYS A 35 -0.87 -17.78 -6.14
N ALA A 36 -1.93 -18.46 -6.59
CA ALA A 36 -3.09 -17.83 -7.24
C ALA A 36 -3.68 -16.70 -6.39
N PRO A 37 -4.11 -15.58 -7.01
CA PRO A 37 -4.53 -14.39 -6.28
C PRO A 37 -5.78 -14.64 -5.45
N SER A 38 -5.77 -14.23 -4.18
CA SER A 38 -6.98 -14.09 -3.36
C SER A 38 -7.71 -12.78 -3.62
N ALA A 39 -7.06 -11.79 -4.25
CA ALA A 39 -7.68 -10.53 -4.62
C ALA A 39 -8.56 -10.70 -5.87
N GLN A 40 -9.78 -10.15 -5.83
CA GLN A 40 -10.69 -10.05 -6.98
C GLN A 40 -10.15 -9.10 -8.04
N PHE A 41 -9.44 -8.06 -7.60
CA PHE A 41 -8.89 -7.00 -8.42
C PHE A 41 -7.72 -6.33 -7.70
N GLY A 42 -6.72 -5.88 -8.44
CA GLY A 42 -5.60 -5.12 -7.89
C GLY A 42 -5.12 -4.02 -8.82
N TRP A 43 -4.68 -2.91 -8.24
CA TRP A 43 -4.23 -1.74 -8.96
C TRP A 43 -2.99 -1.12 -8.33
N ARG A 44 -2.14 -0.48 -9.14
CA ARG A 44 -0.98 0.28 -8.67
C ARG A 44 -0.88 1.62 -9.38
N ASP A 45 -0.79 2.67 -8.58
CA ASP A 45 -0.39 3.99 -9.04
C ASP A 45 1.05 4.31 -8.65
N ARG A 46 1.73 5.07 -9.50
CA ARG A 46 3.04 5.65 -9.20
C ARG A 46 2.97 7.16 -9.26
N TRP A 47 3.57 7.78 -8.27
CA TRP A 47 3.59 9.22 -8.09
C TRP A 47 5.02 9.70 -7.90
N TRP A 48 5.34 10.83 -8.50
CA TRP A 48 6.52 11.62 -8.14
C TRP A 48 6.05 12.74 -7.22
N LEU A 49 6.72 12.90 -6.08
CA LEU A 49 6.50 13.98 -5.13
C LEU A 49 7.47 15.12 -5.44
N ASN A 50 7.08 16.36 -5.13
CA ASN A 50 7.88 17.55 -5.41
C ASN A 50 8.38 17.59 -6.87
N GLN A 51 7.59 17.03 -7.80
CA GLN A 51 7.90 16.91 -9.22
C GLN A 51 9.22 16.19 -9.55
N THR A 52 9.76 15.36 -8.65
CA THR A 52 11.04 14.66 -8.85
C THR A 52 10.90 13.14 -8.79
N ALA A 53 11.55 12.45 -9.73
CA ALA A 53 11.63 10.99 -9.74
C ALA A 53 12.43 10.43 -8.55
N ALA A 54 13.25 11.26 -7.89
CA ALA A 54 14.03 10.84 -6.72
C ALA A 54 13.17 10.65 -5.47
N ALA A 55 12.02 11.32 -5.38
CA ALA A 55 11.05 11.20 -4.30
C ALA A 55 9.77 10.62 -4.87
N ALA A 56 9.68 9.30 -4.96
CA ALA A 56 8.56 8.63 -5.60
C ALA A 56 7.83 7.72 -4.62
N VAL A 57 6.52 7.56 -4.83
CA VAL A 57 5.66 6.66 -4.05
C VAL A 57 4.87 5.77 -5.00
N ALA A 58 4.79 4.48 -4.67
CA ALA A 58 3.86 3.55 -5.27
C ALA A 58 2.70 3.29 -4.30
N ILE A 59 1.47 3.43 -4.79
CA ILE A 59 0.26 3.10 -4.03
C ILE A 59 -0.37 1.88 -4.68
N HIS A 60 -0.55 0.82 -3.90
CA HIS A 60 -1.21 -0.39 -4.35
C HIS A 60 -2.55 -0.53 -3.65
N TYR A 61 -3.54 -1.01 -4.40
CA TYR A 61 -4.89 -1.31 -3.94
C TYR A 61 -5.20 -2.75 -4.32
N TRP A 62 -5.71 -3.54 -3.39
CA TRP A 62 -6.22 -4.89 -3.67
C TRP A 62 -7.58 -5.08 -3.01
N PHE A 63 -8.53 -5.57 -3.78
CA PHE A 63 -9.92 -5.75 -3.37
C PHE A 63 -10.22 -7.23 -3.18
N PHE A 64 -10.92 -7.57 -2.11
CA PHE A 64 -11.22 -8.94 -1.69
C PHE A 64 -12.73 -9.17 -1.54
N ALA A 65 -13.15 -10.43 -1.46
CA ALA A 65 -14.56 -10.73 -1.26
C ALA A 65 -15.03 -10.42 0.17
N SER A 66 -14.11 -10.50 1.13
CA SER A 66 -14.35 -10.27 2.56
C SER A 66 -13.17 -9.58 3.24
N GLU A 67 -13.44 -8.98 4.41
CA GLU A 67 -12.41 -8.41 5.27
C GLU A 67 -11.44 -9.47 5.81
N ASP A 68 -11.93 -10.68 6.11
CA ASP A 68 -11.08 -11.79 6.55
C ASP A 68 -10.06 -12.20 5.48
N GLU A 69 -10.48 -12.24 4.22
CA GLU A 69 -9.58 -12.48 3.08
C GLU A 69 -8.55 -11.36 2.93
N ALA A 70 -8.97 -10.10 3.07
CA ALA A 70 -8.08 -8.95 3.01
C ALA A 70 -7.04 -8.98 4.12
N CYS A 71 -7.45 -9.25 5.37
CA CYS A 71 -6.56 -9.40 6.52
C CYS A 71 -5.55 -10.53 6.31
N THR A 72 -6.01 -11.70 5.88
CA THR A 72 -5.15 -12.86 5.60
C THR A 72 -4.12 -12.54 4.52
N ALA A 73 -4.56 -11.94 3.41
CA ALA A 73 -3.69 -11.59 2.29
C ALA A 73 -2.68 -10.49 2.67
N ALA A 74 -3.07 -9.53 3.49
CA ALA A 74 -2.16 -8.49 3.98
C ALA A 74 -1.10 -9.07 4.93
N ASP A 75 -1.49 -9.94 5.86
CA ASP A 75 -0.56 -10.57 6.78
C ASP A 75 0.45 -11.46 6.04
N GLU A 76 -0.02 -12.27 5.09
CA GLU A 76 0.86 -13.05 4.22
C GLU A 76 1.74 -12.17 3.33
N GLY A 77 1.24 -11.00 2.90
CA GLY A 77 1.92 -10.06 2.01
C GLY A 77 2.87 -9.08 2.70
N ARG A 78 2.90 -9.02 4.05
CA ARG A 78 3.64 -8.01 4.82
C ARG A 78 5.14 -8.00 4.58
N PHE A 79 5.71 -9.09 4.06
CA PHE A 79 7.12 -9.14 3.65
C PHE A 79 7.47 -8.12 2.56
N ARG A 80 6.48 -7.62 1.80
CA ARG A 80 6.66 -6.58 0.77
C ARG A 80 7.01 -5.21 1.33
N LEU A 81 6.78 -4.99 2.63
CA LEU A 81 7.14 -3.73 3.30
C LEU A 81 8.66 -3.55 3.42
N SER A 82 9.39 -4.65 3.57
CA SER A 82 10.83 -4.60 3.74
C SER A 82 11.54 -4.38 2.40
N ALA A 83 12.36 -3.34 2.33
CA ALA A 83 13.35 -3.19 1.26
C ALA A 83 14.47 -4.26 1.34
N GLN A 84 14.64 -4.89 2.51
CA GLN A 84 15.65 -5.89 2.77
C GLN A 84 15.08 -7.30 2.58
N THR A 85 15.41 -7.91 1.44
CA THR A 85 15.22 -9.34 1.21
C THR A 85 16.53 -10.06 1.48
N VAL A 86 16.50 -11.15 2.23
CA VAL A 86 17.68 -11.99 2.42
C VAL A 86 17.61 -13.15 1.43
N PRO A 87 18.67 -13.36 0.63
CA PRO A 87 18.73 -14.50 -0.26
C PRO A 87 18.82 -15.82 0.53
N LYS A 88 18.00 -16.81 0.17
CA LYS A 88 18.09 -18.19 0.65
C LYS A 88 18.09 -19.18 -0.54
N PRO A 89 18.62 -20.42 -0.40
CA PRO A 89 18.47 -21.43 -1.43
C PRO A 89 16.99 -21.69 -1.72
N GLY A 90 16.55 -21.45 -2.97
CA GLY A 90 15.15 -21.60 -3.39
C GLY A 90 14.27 -20.34 -3.33
N GLY A 91 14.82 -19.16 -2.97
CA GLY A 91 14.06 -17.91 -3.08
C GLY A 91 14.61 -16.73 -2.27
N ARG A 92 13.86 -15.63 -2.25
CA ARG A 92 14.10 -14.50 -1.33
C ARG A 92 13.11 -14.62 -0.18
N ASP A 93 13.60 -14.64 1.05
CA ASP A 93 12.76 -14.45 2.24
C ASP A 93 13.04 -13.08 2.82
N SER A 94 11.99 -12.39 3.25
CA SER A 94 12.16 -11.30 4.19
C SER A 94 12.29 -11.91 5.58
N ILE A 95 13.49 -11.86 6.18
CA ILE A 95 13.73 -12.31 7.55
C ILE A 95 13.05 -11.40 8.60
N TYR A 96 12.51 -10.26 8.18
CA TYR A 96 11.78 -9.35 9.05
C TYR A 96 10.35 -9.18 8.55
N GLN A 97 9.42 -9.76 9.31
CA GLN A 97 8.01 -9.49 9.16
C GLN A 97 7.61 -8.46 10.21
N PRO A 98 7.32 -7.21 9.84
CA PRO A 98 6.97 -6.19 10.82
C PRO A 98 5.74 -6.67 11.62
N PRO A 99 5.70 -6.46 12.95
CA PRO A 99 4.50 -6.73 13.73
C PRO A 99 3.40 -5.74 13.33
N ALA A 100 2.14 -6.11 13.60
CA ALA A 100 1.03 -5.18 13.42
C ALA A 100 1.23 -3.94 14.32
N ASN A 101 0.95 -2.75 13.77
CA ASN A 101 1.15 -1.46 14.41
C ASN A 101 -0.11 -0.59 14.32
N ASN A 102 -1.03 -0.80 15.25
CA ASN A 102 -2.30 -0.08 15.28
C ASN A 102 -2.19 1.36 15.84
N LYS A 103 -0.99 1.87 16.09
CA LYS A 103 -0.79 3.22 16.69
C LYS A 103 -1.06 4.37 15.71
N HIS A 104 -1.17 4.08 14.41
CA HIS A 104 -1.33 5.10 13.37
C HIS A 104 -2.79 5.51 13.11
N GLY A 105 -3.76 4.80 13.71
CA GLY A 105 -5.19 5.07 13.49
C GLY A 105 -5.66 4.78 12.05
N LEU A 106 -4.88 4.01 11.29
CA LEU A 106 -5.27 3.51 9.97
C LEU A 106 -5.95 2.16 10.13
N GLY A 107 -7.04 1.90 9.42
CA GLY A 107 -7.53 0.56 9.14
C GLY A 107 -7.94 -0.32 10.34
N THR A 108 -8.37 -1.55 10.02
CA THR A 108 -8.55 -2.64 10.99
C THR A 108 -7.20 -3.24 11.40
N MET A 109 -6.27 -3.35 10.45
CA MET A 109 -4.91 -3.85 10.67
C MET A 109 -3.89 -3.01 9.89
N VAL A 110 -2.73 -2.78 10.49
CA VAL A 110 -1.66 -1.97 9.91
C VAL A 110 -0.32 -2.62 10.17
N TRP A 111 0.58 -2.51 9.21
CA TRP A 111 1.98 -2.85 9.34
C TRP A 111 2.83 -1.73 8.76
N GLN A 112 4.00 -1.51 9.35
CA GLN A 112 4.95 -0.50 8.92
C GLN A 112 6.35 -1.07 8.88
N ALA A 113 7.10 -0.78 7.82
CA ALA A 113 8.55 -0.89 7.81
C ALA A 113 9.13 0.38 7.17
N ASP A 114 10.00 1.09 7.88
CA ASP A 114 10.54 2.39 7.46
C ASP A 114 9.44 3.37 7.04
N ALA A 115 9.49 3.87 5.80
CA ALA A 115 8.50 4.76 5.20
C ALA A 115 7.38 4.01 4.44
N ASN A 116 7.25 2.70 4.62
CA ASN A 116 6.23 1.91 3.93
C ASN A 116 5.12 1.51 4.90
N PHE A 117 3.87 1.64 4.45
CA PHE A 117 2.67 1.32 5.22
C PHE A 117 1.80 0.35 4.44
N LEU A 118 1.44 -0.76 5.06
CA LEU A 118 0.46 -1.72 4.57
C LEU A 118 -0.69 -1.72 5.55
N PHE A 119 -1.92 -1.52 5.10
CA PHE A 119 -3.08 -1.58 5.97
C PHE A 119 -4.28 -2.20 5.28
N VAL A 120 -5.19 -2.71 6.10
CA VAL A 120 -6.47 -3.28 5.69
C VAL A 120 -7.57 -2.36 6.20
N GLN A 121 -8.53 -2.05 5.35
CA GLN A 121 -9.78 -1.41 5.74
C GLN A 121 -10.92 -2.02 4.93
N ASP A 122 -11.93 -2.53 5.63
CA ASP A 122 -13.04 -3.27 5.04
C ASP A 122 -12.51 -4.41 4.14
N THR A 123 -12.86 -4.39 2.84
CA THR A 123 -12.47 -5.42 1.86
C THR A 123 -11.24 -5.05 1.05
N VAL A 124 -10.48 -4.03 1.46
CA VAL A 124 -9.37 -3.48 0.69
C VAL A 124 -8.07 -3.53 1.48
N VAL A 125 -7.01 -3.99 0.82
CA VAL A 125 -5.62 -3.89 1.28
C VAL A 125 -4.93 -2.77 0.51
N ILE A 126 -4.26 -1.89 1.25
CA ILE A 126 -3.54 -0.75 0.68
C ILE A 126 -2.09 -0.80 1.11
N LEU A 127 -1.18 -0.66 0.14
CA LEU A 127 0.25 -0.46 0.39
C LEU A 127 0.66 0.91 -0.15
N VAL A 128 1.16 1.77 0.74
CA VAL A 128 1.87 3.00 0.38
C VAL A 128 3.36 2.72 0.56
N ALA A 129 4.09 2.65 -0.56
CA ALA A 129 5.50 2.32 -0.57
C ALA A 129 6.34 3.44 -1.16
N GLU A 130 7.35 3.85 -0.42
CA GLU A 130 8.40 4.74 -0.87
C GLU A 130 9.29 4.06 -1.92
N THR A 131 9.73 4.84 -2.90
CA THR A 131 10.73 4.43 -3.88
C THR A 131 11.74 5.55 -4.08
N GLY A 132 13.00 5.30 -3.70
CA GLY A 132 14.12 6.22 -3.96
C GLY A 132 14.96 6.62 -2.75
N GLY A 133 14.55 6.24 -1.54
CA GLY A 133 15.19 6.61 -0.27
C GLY A 133 15.08 8.12 0.08
N LYS A 134 14.07 8.84 -0.44
CA LYS A 134 13.92 10.30 -0.27
C LYS A 134 12.57 10.75 0.30
N VAL A 135 11.59 9.86 0.44
CA VAL A 135 10.32 10.20 1.10
C VAL A 135 10.36 9.79 2.57
N SER A 136 9.92 10.68 3.46
CA SER A 136 9.87 10.39 4.90
C SER A 136 8.67 9.52 5.25
N ALA A 137 8.76 8.82 6.39
CA ALA A 137 7.65 8.04 6.93
C ALA A 137 6.41 8.91 7.21
N ASP A 138 6.60 10.16 7.65
CA ASP A 138 5.51 11.10 7.90
C ASP A 138 4.75 11.44 6.61
N THR A 139 5.44 11.66 5.49
CA THR A 139 4.80 11.93 4.20
C THR A 139 4.00 10.73 3.71
N THR A 140 4.56 9.53 3.80
CA THR A 140 3.83 8.30 3.42
C THR A 140 2.66 7.99 4.35
N LEU A 141 2.76 8.34 5.65
CA LEU A 141 1.66 8.24 6.59
C LEU A 141 0.54 9.22 6.24
N GLN A 142 0.86 10.47 5.92
CA GLN A 142 -0.13 11.46 5.47
C GLN A 142 -0.86 10.98 4.20
N ILE A 143 -0.13 10.42 3.23
CA ILE A 143 -0.74 9.82 2.03
C ILE A 143 -1.68 8.66 2.41
N ALA A 144 -1.24 7.75 3.28
CA ALA A 144 -2.07 6.64 3.76
C ALA A 144 -3.35 7.13 4.47
N GLN A 145 -3.24 8.18 5.29
CA GLN A 145 -4.37 8.80 5.98
C GLN A 145 -5.39 9.39 5.01
N LYS A 146 -4.95 10.00 3.90
CA LYS A 146 -5.88 10.51 2.88
C LYS A 146 -6.68 9.38 2.23
N ILE A 147 -6.04 8.27 1.90
CA ILE A 147 -6.74 7.10 1.35
C ILE A 147 -7.73 6.54 2.37
N PHE A 148 -7.30 6.41 3.64
CA PHE A 148 -8.17 5.97 4.72
C PHE A 148 -9.39 6.89 4.89
N SER A 149 -9.22 8.21 4.84
CA SER A 149 -10.34 9.17 4.89
C SER A 149 -11.30 9.00 3.71
N LYS A 150 -10.80 8.70 2.50
CA LYS A 150 -11.68 8.42 1.34
C LYS A 150 -12.48 7.14 1.53
N ILE A 151 -11.89 6.11 2.13
CA ILE A 151 -12.62 4.87 2.45
C ILE A 151 -13.73 5.12 3.47
N GLN A 152 -13.43 5.88 4.54
CA GLN A 152 -14.42 6.21 5.58
C GLN A 152 -15.57 7.11 5.07
N GLY A 153 -15.33 7.89 4.01
CA GLY A 153 -16.32 8.77 3.40
C GLY A 153 -17.07 8.19 2.20
N ALA A 154 -16.70 6.97 1.76
CA ALA A 154 -17.35 6.26 0.65
C ALA A 154 -18.63 5.54 1.10
#